data_AF-A0A5M7QLQ7-F1
#
_entry.id   AF-A0A5M7QLQ7-F1
#
_cell.length_a   1.000
_cell.length_b   1.000
_cell.length_c   1.000
_cell.angle_alpha   90.00
_cell.angle_beta   90.00
_cell.angle_gamma   90.00
#
_symmetry.space_group_name_H-M   'P 1'
#
loop_
_entity.id
_entity.type
_entity.pdbx_description
1 polymer ?
#
loop_
_entity_poly.entity_id
_entity_poly.type
_entity_poly.pdbx_seq_one_letter_code
_entity_poly.pdbx_strand_id
1 'polypeptide(L)'
;MNKRVTLIACLFALSAPAFSATQCGPFYLKADKNHWFSVNGERAKTQRVTFSKEKGDYENATVKLRAKNARAPGMVDLEQTTRAGKAELRAEIVRTSQNQIRIRGSYDCVQAE
;
A
#
# COMPACT_ATOMS: atom_id res chain seq x y z
N MET A 1 2.36 -60.20 3.90
CA MET A 1 2.03 -59.51 5.16
C MET A 1 2.38 -58.04 4.99
N ASN A 2 1.35 -57.21 4.81
CA ASN A 2 1.43 -55.83 4.33
C ASN A 2 1.75 -54.86 5.47
N LYS A 3 2.73 -53.95 5.32
CA LYS A 3 2.77 -52.69 6.08
C LYS A 3 3.30 -51.53 5.23
N ARG A 4 2.35 -50.98 4.46
CA ARG A 4 2.11 -49.56 4.11
C ARG A 4 3.31 -48.61 4.23
N VAL A 5 3.86 -48.22 3.08
CA VAL A 5 4.69 -47.02 2.92
C VAL A 5 3.74 -45.81 2.88
N THR A 6 3.69 -45.02 3.95
CA THR A 6 2.88 -43.80 3.99
C THR A 6 3.68 -42.64 3.42
N LEU A 7 3.44 -42.32 2.15
CA LEU A 7 3.92 -41.09 1.50
C LEU A 7 3.13 -39.91 2.08
N ILE A 8 3.71 -39.20 3.05
CA ILE A 8 3.18 -37.91 3.52
C ILE A 8 3.60 -36.86 2.50
N ALA A 9 2.73 -36.60 1.52
CA ALA A 9 2.83 -35.46 0.63
C ALA A 9 2.53 -34.19 1.44
N CYS A 10 3.58 -33.54 1.93
CA CYS A 10 3.48 -32.24 2.60
C CYS A 10 3.14 -31.18 1.54
N LEU A 11 1.85 -30.94 1.30
CA LEU A 11 1.37 -29.74 0.61
C LEU A 11 1.65 -28.52 1.50
N PHE A 12 2.88 -28.03 1.45
CA PHE A 12 3.16 -26.67 1.87
C PHE A 12 2.46 -25.74 0.88
N ALA A 13 1.22 -25.35 1.21
CA ALA A 13 0.61 -24.18 0.62
C ALA A 13 1.50 -22.99 0.99
N LEU A 14 2.41 -22.61 0.08
CA LEU A 14 3.05 -21.30 0.12
C LEU A 14 1.93 -20.28 -0.03
N SER A 15 1.36 -19.82 1.08
CA SER A 15 0.58 -18.60 1.12
C SER A 15 1.53 -17.47 0.75
N ALA A 16 1.65 -17.18 -0.54
CA ALA A 16 2.30 -15.95 -0.97
C ALA A 16 1.59 -14.80 -0.26
N PRO A 17 2.31 -13.86 0.38
CA PRO A 17 1.67 -12.70 0.95
C PRO A 17 0.95 -11.98 -0.21
N ALA A 18 -0.37 -12.11 -0.25
CA ALA A 18 -1.17 -11.35 -1.18
C ALA A 18 -1.05 -9.90 -0.76
N PHE A 19 -0.49 -9.05 -1.62
CA PHE A 19 -0.55 -7.61 -1.43
C PHE A 19 -2.00 -7.19 -1.54
N SER A 20 -2.68 -7.15 -0.39
CA SER A 20 -4.05 -6.70 -0.35
C SER A 20 -4.08 -5.24 -0.78
N ALA A 21 -4.95 -4.94 -1.73
CA ALA A 21 -5.24 -3.55 -2.04
C ALA A 21 -5.90 -2.88 -0.83
N THR A 22 -5.72 -1.58 -0.73
CA THR A 22 -6.25 -0.76 0.36
C THR A 22 -7.03 0.40 -0.24
N GLN A 23 -8.26 0.60 0.23
CA GLN A 23 -9.08 1.74 -0.12
C GLN A 23 -8.99 2.78 1.00
N CYS A 24 -8.59 4.01 0.68
CA CYS A 24 -8.50 5.12 1.62
C CYS A 24 -9.23 6.33 1.04
N GLY A 25 -10.48 6.58 1.46
CA GLY A 25 -11.30 7.64 0.88
C GLY A 25 -11.39 7.54 -0.65
N PRO A 26 -10.95 8.55 -1.44
CA PRO A 26 -10.95 8.49 -2.89
C PRO A 26 -9.70 7.85 -3.52
N PHE A 27 -8.81 7.25 -2.72
CA PHE A 27 -7.54 6.66 -3.18
C PHE A 27 -7.56 5.14 -3.04
N TYR A 28 -7.48 4.43 -4.17
CA TYR A 28 -7.25 3.00 -4.24
C TYR A 28 -5.76 2.72 -4.38
N LEU A 29 -5.15 2.14 -3.36
CA LEU A 29 -3.72 1.82 -3.30
C LEU A 29 -3.51 0.32 -3.51
N LYS A 30 -2.65 -0.04 -4.46
CA LYS A 30 -2.33 -1.44 -4.74
C LYS A 30 -0.87 -1.61 -5.09
N ALA A 31 -0.17 -2.49 -4.39
CA ALA A 31 1.19 -2.88 -4.75
C ALA A 31 1.16 -3.97 -5.84
N ASP A 32 2.08 -3.88 -6.79
CA ASP A 32 2.32 -4.92 -7.78
C ASP A 32 3.23 -6.03 -7.23
N LYS A 33 3.55 -7.02 -8.08
CA LYS A 33 4.44 -8.15 -7.73
C LYS A 33 5.86 -7.72 -7.34
N ASN A 34 6.28 -6.52 -7.72
CA ASN A 34 7.59 -5.94 -7.40
C ASN A 34 7.50 -4.97 -6.21
N HIS A 35 6.41 -5.01 -5.44
CA HIS A 35 6.13 -4.13 -4.31
C HIS A 35 6.04 -2.65 -4.67
N TRP A 36 5.78 -2.31 -5.93
CA TRP A 36 5.59 -0.94 -6.35
C TRP A 36 4.11 -0.56 -6.36
N PHE A 37 3.78 0.57 -5.75
CA PHE A 37 2.40 0.99 -5.56
C PHE A 37 1.85 1.72 -6.79
N SER A 38 0.59 1.44 -7.08
CA SER A 38 -0.27 2.21 -7.97
C SER A 38 -1.35 2.89 -7.14
N VAL A 39 -1.74 4.10 -7.57
CA VAL A 39 -2.79 4.92 -6.98
C VAL A 39 -3.86 5.11 -8.05
N ASN A 40 -5.09 4.66 -7.76
CA ASN A 40 -6.22 4.73 -8.72
C ASN A 40 -5.88 4.12 -10.09
N GLY A 41 -5.13 3.02 -10.08
CA GLY A 41 -4.70 2.32 -11.31
C GLY A 41 -3.48 2.91 -12.01
N GLU A 42 -3.00 4.10 -11.62
CA GLU A 42 -1.77 4.68 -12.17
C GLU A 42 -0.57 4.41 -11.25
N ARG A 43 0.52 3.90 -11.83
CA ARG A 43 1.77 3.65 -11.10
C ARG A 43 2.30 4.94 -10.46
N ALA A 44 2.65 4.89 -9.17
CA ALA A 44 3.26 6.01 -8.48
C ALA A 44 4.58 6.41 -9.15
N LYS A 45 4.88 7.72 -9.21
CA LYS A 45 6.11 8.26 -9.80
C LYS A 45 7.30 8.09 -8.86
N THR A 46 7.07 8.23 -7.56
CA THR A 46 8.06 7.94 -6.53
C THR A 46 7.43 7.13 -5.42
N GLN A 47 8.27 6.35 -4.73
CA GLN A 47 7.88 5.52 -3.61
C GLN A 47 9.00 5.46 -2.58
N ARG A 48 8.64 5.53 -1.30
CA ARG A 48 9.50 5.22 -0.18
C ARG A 48 8.71 4.44 0.86
N VAL A 49 9.20 3.26 1.20
CA VAL A 49 8.63 2.41 2.25
C VAL A 49 9.58 2.41 3.44
N THR A 50 9.05 2.65 4.62
CA THR A 50 9.79 2.58 5.88
C THR A 50 9.07 1.62 6.81
N PHE A 51 9.76 0.60 7.31
CA PHE A 51 9.23 -0.32 8.30
C PHE A 51 9.57 0.18 9.70
N SER A 52 8.59 0.21 10.60
CA SER A 52 8.79 0.63 11.99
C SER A 52 9.28 -0.50 12.89
N LYS A 53 9.10 -1.75 12.45
CA LYS A 53 9.55 -2.96 13.15
C LYS A 53 10.46 -3.77 12.22
N GLU A 54 10.01 -4.94 11.79
CA GLU A 54 10.76 -5.84 10.94
C GLU A 54 10.64 -5.45 9.47
N LYS A 55 11.71 -5.68 8.70
CA LYS A 55 11.68 -5.45 7.26
C LYS A 55 10.65 -6.38 6.62
N GLY A 56 9.67 -5.81 5.91
CA GLY A 56 8.58 -6.56 5.29
C GLY A 56 7.29 -6.58 6.11
N ASP A 57 7.29 -6.05 7.34
CA ASP A 57 6.08 -5.91 8.17
C ASP A 57 5.23 -4.72 7.68
N TYR A 58 4.40 -4.96 6.66
CA TYR A 58 3.49 -3.94 6.13
C TYR A 58 2.33 -3.59 7.08
N GLU A 59 2.13 -4.37 8.15
CA GLU A 59 1.19 -4.03 9.22
C GLU A 59 1.76 -2.95 10.16
N ASN A 60 3.07 -2.68 10.08
CA ASN A 60 3.78 -1.65 10.84
C ASN A 60 4.75 -0.88 9.93
N ALA A 61 4.21 -0.26 8.87
CA ALA A 61 4.99 0.47 7.87
C ALA A 61 4.39 1.85 7.54
N THR A 62 5.25 2.75 7.07
CA THR A 62 4.85 4.00 6.42
C THR A 62 5.23 3.94 4.94
N VAL A 63 4.26 4.15 4.06
CA VAL A 63 4.44 4.21 2.60
C VAL A 63 4.21 5.64 2.15
N LYS A 64 5.25 6.27 1.60
CA LYS A 64 5.17 7.59 0.98
C LYS A 64 5.22 7.46 -0.53
N LEU A 65 4.23 8.03 -1.21
CA LEU A 65 4.08 7.98 -2.66
C LEU A 65 3.90 9.39 -3.22
N ARG A 66 4.39 9.61 -4.44
CA ARG A 66 3.96 10.73 -5.29
C ARG A 66 3.27 10.18 -6.52
N ALA A 67 2.02 10.57 -6.73
CA ALA A 67 1.21 10.07 -7.84
C ALA A 67 0.51 11.21 -8.59
N LYS A 68 0.06 10.92 -9.81
CA LYS A 68 -0.76 11.86 -10.57
C LYS A 68 -2.09 12.03 -9.84
N ASN A 69 -2.56 13.26 -9.71
CA ASN A 69 -3.89 13.49 -9.17
C ASN A 69 -4.94 13.07 -10.22
N ALA A 70 -5.83 12.15 -9.85
CA ALA A 70 -6.85 11.62 -10.75
C ALA A 70 -8.01 12.61 -11.00
N ARG A 71 -8.21 13.59 -10.11
CA ARG A 71 -9.38 14.50 -10.14
C ARG A 71 -9.03 15.94 -10.51
N ALA A 72 -7.76 16.31 -10.48
CA ALA A 72 -7.31 17.66 -10.83
C ALA A 72 -5.90 17.63 -11.42
N PRO A 73 -5.46 18.68 -12.13
CA PRO A 73 -4.10 18.80 -12.62
C PRO A 73 -3.06 18.73 -11.49
N GLY A 74 -1.88 18.23 -11.82
CA GLY A 74 -0.74 18.16 -10.91
C GLY A 74 -0.59 16.82 -10.20
N MET A 75 0.20 16.85 -9.12
CA MET A 75 0.60 15.67 -8.36
C MET A 75 -0.01 15.70 -6.96
N VAL A 76 -0.14 14.52 -6.37
CA VAL A 76 -0.52 14.34 -4.96
C VAL A 76 0.57 13.56 -4.25
N ASP A 77 0.99 14.07 -3.10
CA ASP A 77 1.80 13.35 -2.13
C ASP A 77 0.88 12.58 -1.18
N LEU A 78 1.19 11.31 -0.99
CA LEU A 78 0.41 10.37 -0.20
C LEU A 78 1.32 9.74 0.85
N GLU A 79 0.90 9.75 2.10
CA GLU A 79 1.60 9.12 3.22
C GLU A 79 0.62 8.20 3.94
N GLN A 80 0.70 6.90 3.63
CA GLN A 80 -0.05 5.87 4.34
C GLN A 80 0.79 5.42 5.53
N THR A 81 0.21 5.47 6.73
CA THR A 81 0.82 4.93 7.95
C THR A 81 -0.03 3.79 8.45
N THR A 82 0.55 2.59 8.51
CA THR A 82 -0.06 1.39 9.06
C THR A 82 0.53 1.09 10.44
N ARG A 83 -0.33 0.86 11.43
CA ARG A 83 0.06 0.44 12.78
C ARG A 83 -0.85 -0.68 13.23
N ALA A 84 -0.27 -1.83 13.56
CA ALA A 84 -1.03 -3.03 13.92
C ALA A 84 -2.17 -3.33 12.91
N GLY A 85 -1.85 -3.25 11.62
CA GLY A 85 -2.78 -3.54 10.52
C GLY A 85 -3.81 -2.44 10.22
N LYS A 86 -3.96 -1.42 11.08
CA LYS A 86 -4.84 -0.27 10.82
C LYS A 86 -4.07 0.81 10.08
N ALA A 87 -4.60 1.25 8.94
CA ALA A 87 -3.97 2.26 8.10
C ALA A 87 -4.75 3.58 8.08
N GLU A 88 -4.01 4.68 8.08
CA GLU A 88 -4.50 6.04 7.80
C GLU A 88 -3.69 6.61 6.64
N LEU A 89 -4.35 7.33 5.73
CA LEU A 89 -3.73 8.00 4.60
C LEU A 89 -3.83 9.51 4.75
N ARG A 90 -2.68 10.19 4.75
CA ARG A 90 -2.62 11.63 4.53
C ARG A 90 -2.35 11.92 3.06
N ALA A 91 -3.19 12.71 2.43
CA ALA A 91 -3.02 13.18 1.06
C ALA A 91 -2.80 14.70 1.02
N GLU A 92 -1.87 15.15 0.19
CA GLU A 92 -1.54 16.56 0.01
C GLU A 92 -1.32 16.88 -1.46
N ILE A 93 -1.97 17.93 -1.97
CA ILE A 93 -1.70 18.40 -3.34
C ILE A 93 -0.31 19.04 -3.38
N VAL A 94 0.52 18.58 -4.32
CA VAL A 94 1.86 19.12 -4.52
C VAL A 94 1.74 20.55 -5.02
N ARG A 95 2.37 21.48 -4.31
CA ARG A 95 2.37 22.90 -4.67
C ARG A 95 3.46 23.20 -5.68
N THR A 96 3.16 24.06 -6.65
CA THR A 96 4.14 24.57 -7.62
C THR A 96 4.80 25.88 -7.16
N SER A 97 4.23 26.56 -6.15
CA SER A 97 4.79 27.76 -5.54
C SER A 97 4.49 27.84 -4.04
N GLN A 98 5.24 28.67 -3.31
CA GLN A 98 5.02 28.86 -1.87
C GLN A 98 3.69 29.58 -1.56
N ASN A 99 3.21 30.41 -2.50
CA ASN A 99 1.98 31.20 -2.35
C ASN A 99 0.71 30.38 -2.62
N GLN A 100 0.83 29.18 -3.18
CA GLN A 100 -0.32 28.32 -3.42
C GLN A 100 -0.91 27.82 -2.09
N ILE A 101 -2.24 27.86 -1.98
CA ILE A 101 -2.98 27.33 -0.84
C ILE A 101 -2.64 25.84 -0.67
N ARG A 102 -2.41 25.44 0.58
CA ARG A 102 -2.12 24.05 0.94
C ARG A 102 -3.43 23.28 1.13
N ILE A 103 -3.65 22.27 0.31
CA ILE A 103 -4.85 21.42 0.33
C ILE A 103 -4.44 20.03 0.80
N ARG A 104 -5.06 19.55 1.89
CA ARG A 104 -4.76 18.27 2.53
C ARG A 104 -6.04 17.53 2.92
N GLY A 105 -5.97 16.21 2.97
CA GLY A 105 -7.00 15.33 3.53
C GLY A 105 -6.38 14.21 4.37
N SER A 106 -7.11 13.75 5.38
CA SER A 106 -6.83 12.50 6.11
C SER A 106 -7.97 11.54 5.85
N TYR A 107 -7.65 10.27 5.64
CA TYR A 107 -8.61 9.24 5.32
C TYR A 107 -8.28 7.98 6.10
N ASP A 108 -9.28 7.41 6.76
CA ASP A 108 -9.20 6.04 7.24
C ASP A 108 -9.13 5.09 6.04
N CYS A 109 -8.33 4.04 6.20
CA CYS A 109 -8.16 3.02 5.18
C CYS A 109 -8.87 1.73 5.59
N VAL A 110 -9.46 1.07 4.61
CA VAL A 110 -10.04 -0.26 4.73
C VAL A 110 -9.38 -1.20 3.73
N GLN A 111 -9.38 -2.49 4.03
CA GLN A 111 -9.00 -3.49 3.05
C GLN A 111 -9.96 -3.38 1.87
N ALA A 112 -9.43 -3.32 0.65
CA ALA A 112 -10.28 -3.30 -0.53
C ALA A 112 -10.80 -4.71 -0.82
N GLU A 113 -12.07 -4.81 -1.16
CA GLU A 113 -12.75 -6.03 -1.63
C GLU A 113 -12.26 -6.51 -3.00
#